data_AF-A0A7S4W5K8-F1
#
_entry.id   AF-A0A7S4W5K8-F1
#
_cell.length_a   1.000
_cell.length_b   1.000
_cell.length_c   1.000
_cell.angle_alpha   90.00
_cell.angle_beta   90.00
_cell.angle_gamma   90.00
#
_symmetry.space_group_name_H-M   'P 1'
#
loop_
_entity.id
_entity.type
_entity.pdbx_description
1 polymer ?
#
loop_
_entity_poly.entity_id
_entity_poly.type
_entity_poly.pdbx_seq_one_letter_code
_entity_poly.pdbx_strand_id
1 'polypeptide(L)'
;EEDKREAVRSEKRRRVAKRVAKVAAEQKRKHNIELKDAISLKFINPNGGENVIMAIKRDNWMDGYLELVAKRLGVDRSKTRFLFKDNENALTEIEPHDSVKTLGLQDEEEIVVKVSHKQ
;
A
#
# COMPACT_ATOMS: atom_id res chain seq x y z
N GLU A 1 -16.72 -38.61 25.91
CA GLU A 1 -17.33 -37.58 25.03
C GLU A 1 -16.94 -36.15 25.41
N GLU A 2 -16.63 -35.87 26.69
CA GLU A 2 -16.21 -34.55 27.18
C GLU A 2 -14.94 -34.02 26.51
N ASP A 3 -13.88 -34.82 26.40
CA ASP A 3 -12.61 -34.40 25.80
C ASP A 3 -12.76 -33.91 24.35
N LYS A 4 -13.65 -34.54 23.58
CA LYS A 4 -13.95 -34.12 22.20
C LYS A 4 -14.69 -32.78 22.16
N ARG A 5 -15.58 -32.52 23.13
CA ARG A 5 -16.30 -31.24 23.25
C ARG A 5 -15.37 -30.13 23.73
N GLU A 6 -14.41 -30.44 24.58
CA GLU A 6 -13.41 -29.49 25.07
C GLU A 6 -12.39 -29.11 24.00
N ALA A 7 -11.91 -30.07 23.21
CA ALA A 7 -11.04 -29.82 22.06
C ALA A 7 -11.70 -28.88 21.02
N VAL A 8 -12.99 -29.11 20.71
CA VAL A 8 -13.75 -28.25 19.79
C VAL A 8 -13.93 -26.83 20.34
N ARG A 9 -14.15 -26.67 21.66
CA ARG A 9 -14.23 -25.36 22.31
C ARG A 9 -12.88 -24.63 22.28
N SER A 10 -11.79 -25.33 22.55
CA SER A 10 -10.43 -24.78 22.49
C SER A 10 -10.06 -24.32 21.08
N GLU A 11 -10.36 -25.12 20.06
CA GLU A 11 -10.14 -24.78 18.64
C GLU A 11 -10.95 -23.55 18.22
N LYS A 12 -12.23 -23.45 18.65
CA LYS A 12 -13.06 -22.25 18.42
C LYS A 12 -12.48 -21.01 19.08
N ARG A 13 -12.05 -21.10 20.35
CA ARG A 13 -11.41 -19.99 21.07
C ARG A 13 -10.12 -19.54 20.38
N ARG A 14 -9.29 -20.48 19.92
CA ARG A 14 -8.07 -20.19 19.16
C ARG A 14 -8.35 -19.45 17.85
N ARG A 15 -9.38 -19.85 17.10
CA ARG A 15 -9.78 -19.15 15.86
C ARG A 15 -10.28 -17.73 16.13
N VAL A 16 -11.09 -17.56 17.18
CA VAL A 16 -11.54 -16.23 17.61
C VAL A 16 -10.35 -15.36 18.02
N ALA A 17 -9.45 -15.88 18.84
CA ALA A 17 -8.24 -15.16 19.26
C ALA A 17 -7.37 -14.74 18.08
N LYS A 18 -7.17 -15.60 17.07
CA LYS A 18 -6.47 -15.24 15.82
C LYS A 18 -7.17 -14.12 15.06
N ARG A 19 -8.51 -14.17 14.95
CA ARG A 19 -9.29 -13.13 14.27
C ARG A 19 -9.19 -11.80 15.02
N VAL A 20 -9.33 -11.81 16.33
CA VAL A 20 -9.19 -10.62 17.18
C VAL A 20 -7.77 -10.04 17.08
N ALA A 21 -6.73 -10.89 17.13
CA ALA A 21 -5.35 -10.44 16.97
C ALA A 21 -5.09 -9.80 15.59
N LYS A 22 -5.68 -10.37 14.52
CA LYS A 22 -5.60 -9.77 13.17
C LYS A 22 -6.26 -8.39 13.13
N VAL A 23 -7.48 -8.27 13.66
CA VAL A 23 -8.21 -7.00 13.73
C VAL A 23 -7.44 -5.96 14.56
N ALA A 24 -6.90 -6.35 15.72
CA ALA A 24 -6.08 -5.48 16.56
C ALA A 24 -4.78 -5.04 15.86
N ALA A 25 -4.13 -5.92 15.10
CA ALA A 25 -2.95 -5.57 14.32
C ALA A 25 -3.28 -4.59 13.17
N GLU A 26 -4.40 -4.76 12.49
CA GLU A 26 -4.90 -3.84 11.47
C GLU A 26 -5.24 -2.46 12.08
N GLN A 27 -5.95 -2.43 13.21
CA GLN A 27 -6.26 -1.19 13.94
C GLN A 27 -5.00 -0.47 14.43
N LYS A 28 -4.03 -1.19 15.00
CA LYS A 28 -2.75 -0.61 15.42
C LYS A 28 -1.95 -0.06 14.25
N ARG A 29 -2.00 -0.72 13.09
CA ARG A 29 -1.38 -0.24 11.85
C ARG A 29 -2.03 1.07 11.40
N LYS A 30 -3.37 1.14 11.34
CA LYS A 30 -4.11 2.35 10.97
C LYS A 30 -3.80 3.52 11.92
N HIS A 31 -3.86 3.27 13.22
CA HIS A 31 -3.56 4.29 14.24
C HIS A 31 -2.11 4.81 14.15
N ASN A 32 -1.14 3.92 13.89
CA ASN A 32 0.26 4.34 13.71
C ASN A 32 0.51 5.11 12.40
N ILE A 33 -0.33 4.91 11.38
CA ILE A 33 -0.30 5.67 10.13
C ILE A 33 -0.84 7.08 10.37
N GLU A 34 -1.97 7.20 11.07
CA GLU A 34 -2.56 8.47 11.50
C GLU A 34 -1.60 9.27 12.40
N LEU A 35 -0.99 8.63 13.41
CA LEU A 35 -0.05 9.28 14.32
C LEU A 35 1.25 9.75 13.65
N LYS A 36 1.61 9.18 12.49
CA LYS A 36 2.87 9.50 11.78
C LYS A 36 2.68 10.38 10.56
N ASP A 37 1.49 10.93 10.38
CA ASP A 37 1.09 11.69 9.20
C ASP A 37 1.48 10.99 7.89
N ALA A 38 1.19 9.69 7.85
CA ALA A 38 1.41 8.86 6.67
C ALA A 38 0.08 8.47 6.04
N ILE A 39 0.13 8.13 4.77
CA ILE A 39 -0.98 7.52 4.03
C ILE A 39 -0.48 6.25 3.35
N SER A 40 -1.38 5.34 3.04
CA SER A 40 -1.15 4.08 2.35
C SER A 40 -1.50 4.22 0.86
N LEU A 41 -0.50 4.28 -0.01
CA LEU A 41 -0.73 4.29 -1.47
C LEU A 41 -0.63 2.88 -2.05
N LYS A 42 -1.46 2.60 -3.06
CA LYS A 42 -1.49 1.33 -3.79
C LYS A 42 -0.93 1.52 -5.20
N PHE A 43 0.21 0.90 -5.48
CA PHE A 43 0.88 0.94 -6.78
C PHE A 43 0.46 -0.26 -7.62
N ILE A 44 -0.18 0.02 -8.76
CA ILE A 44 -0.73 -0.98 -9.65
C ILE A 44 0.37 -1.57 -10.53
N ASN A 45 0.52 -2.90 -10.50
CA ASN A 45 1.55 -3.59 -11.23
C ASN A 45 1.30 -3.52 -12.75
N PRO A 46 2.25 -3.02 -13.56
CA PRO A 46 2.06 -2.87 -15.00
C PRO A 46 1.99 -4.22 -15.74
N ASN A 47 2.53 -5.28 -15.16
CA ASN A 47 2.68 -6.59 -15.81
C ASN A 47 1.60 -7.61 -15.37
N GLY A 48 0.55 -7.18 -14.66
CA GLY A 48 -0.54 -8.06 -14.23
C GLY A 48 -0.24 -8.94 -13.01
N GLY A 49 0.74 -8.55 -12.18
CA GLY A 49 1.12 -9.25 -10.95
C GLY A 49 0.58 -8.62 -9.66
N GLU A 50 1.21 -8.95 -8.53
CA GLU A 50 0.86 -8.36 -7.23
C GLU A 50 1.11 -6.86 -7.19
N ASN A 51 0.13 -6.12 -6.67
CA ASN A 51 0.24 -4.69 -6.42
C ASN A 51 1.07 -4.42 -5.17
N VAL A 52 1.80 -3.30 -5.15
CA VAL A 52 2.59 -2.89 -3.99
C VAL A 52 1.78 -1.88 -3.17
N ILE A 53 1.60 -2.15 -1.88
CA ILE A 53 1.01 -1.19 -0.94
C ILE A 53 2.12 -0.62 -0.06
N MET A 54 2.23 0.70 0.02
CA MET A 54 3.29 1.38 0.74
C MET A 54 2.76 2.54 1.59
N ALA A 55 3.24 2.61 2.84
CA ALA A 55 2.97 3.75 3.70
C ALA A 55 3.99 4.86 3.43
N ILE A 56 3.50 6.06 3.13
CA ILE A 56 4.29 7.23 2.72
C ILE A 56 3.91 8.41 3.61
N LYS A 57 4.91 9.11 4.15
CA LYS A 57 4.67 10.33 4.94
C LYS A 57 4.24 11.47 4.03
N ARG A 58 3.26 12.28 4.46
CA ARG A 58 2.66 13.32 3.62
C ARG A 58 3.66 14.36 3.10
N ASP A 59 4.61 14.75 3.94
CA ASP A 59 5.59 15.80 3.63
C ASP A 59 6.90 15.28 3.00
N ASN A 60 7.11 13.96 2.89
CA ASN A 60 8.33 13.42 2.31
C ASN A 60 8.32 13.46 0.79
N TRP A 61 9.49 13.66 0.19
CA TRP A 61 9.68 13.48 -1.25
C TRP A 61 9.45 12.04 -1.69
N MET A 62 8.85 11.88 -2.86
CA MET A 62 8.45 10.60 -3.42
C MET A 62 9.63 9.78 -3.95
N ASP A 63 10.77 10.39 -4.32
CA ASP A 63 11.90 9.74 -5.00
C ASP A 63 12.31 8.37 -4.40
N GLY A 64 12.64 8.35 -3.11
CA GLY A 64 13.05 7.13 -2.43
C GLY A 64 11.95 6.05 -2.38
N TYR A 65 10.68 6.45 -2.34
CA TYR A 65 9.55 5.54 -2.40
C TYR A 65 9.35 4.98 -3.81
N LEU A 66 9.44 5.82 -4.84
CA LEU A 66 9.31 5.41 -6.24
C LEU A 66 10.40 4.41 -6.63
N GLU A 67 11.64 4.63 -6.19
CA GLU A 67 12.76 3.71 -6.37
C GLU A 67 12.50 2.36 -5.68
N LEU A 68 11.99 2.37 -4.45
CA LEU A 68 11.67 1.16 -3.70
C LEU A 68 10.51 0.38 -4.34
N VAL A 69 9.48 1.07 -4.82
CA VAL A 69 8.34 0.47 -5.53
C VAL A 69 8.81 -0.16 -6.84
N ALA A 70 9.62 0.55 -7.63
CA ALA A 70 10.17 0.03 -8.88
C ALA A 70 10.93 -1.29 -8.67
N LYS A 71 11.80 -1.34 -7.64
CA LYS A 71 12.52 -2.56 -7.25
C LYS A 71 11.58 -3.70 -6.85
N ARG A 72 10.53 -3.41 -6.07
CA ARG A 72 9.55 -4.43 -5.64
C ARG A 72 8.70 -4.96 -6.80
N LEU A 73 8.36 -4.11 -7.76
CA LEU A 73 7.64 -4.49 -8.97
C LEU A 73 8.54 -5.14 -10.03
N GLY A 74 9.87 -5.13 -9.82
CA GLY A 74 10.83 -5.68 -10.77
C GLY A 74 10.95 -4.86 -12.06
N VAL A 75 10.71 -3.55 -11.99
CA VAL A 75 10.75 -2.64 -13.14
C VAL A 75 11.92 -1.66 -13.04
N ASP A 76 12.42 -1.21 -14.18
CA ASP A 76 13.48 -0.21 -14.27
C ASP A 76 12.91 1.19 -13.97
N ARG A 77 13.37 1.82 -12.89
CA ARG A 77 12.91 3.16 -12.46
C ARG A 77 13.05 4.21 -13.56
N SER A 78 14.11 4.14 -14.36
CA SER A 78 14.40 5.13 -15.43
C SER A 78 13.43 5.04 -16.62
N LYS A 79 12.78 3.88 -16.78
CA LYS A 79 11.81 3.60 -17.84
C LYS A 79 10.37 3.58 -17.31
N THR A 80 10.18 3.89 -16.04
CA THR A 80 8.90 3.75 -15.36
C THR A 80 8.33 5.10 -14.99
N ARG A 81 7.06 5.31 -15.34
CA ARG A 81 6.26 6.46 -14.95
C ARG A 81 5.23 6.05 -13.90
N PHE A 82 5.04 6.91 -12.91
CA PHE A 82 4.07 6.72 -11.85
C PHE A 82 3.00 7.78 -12.02
N LEU A 83 1.75 7.36 -12.21
CA LEU A 83 0.64 8.24 -12.58
C LEU A 83 -0.47 8.13 -11.55
N PHE A 84 -1.05 9.24 -11.16
CA PHE A 84 -2.26 9.28 -10.33
C PHE A 84 -3.38 9.99 -11.08
N LYS A 85 -4.62 9.85 -10.59
CA LYS A 85 -5.75 10.62 -11.10
C LYS A 85 -5.88 11.89 -10.26
N ASP A 86 -5.70 13.05 -10.88
CA ASP A 86 -5.93 14.30 -10.18
C ASP A 86 -7.43 14.59 -9.97
N ASN A 87 -7.73 15.74 -9.37
CA ASN A 87 -9.10 16.18 -9.09
C ASN A 87 -9.96 16.37 -10.35
N GLU A 88 -9.34 16.49 -11.53
CA GLU A 88 -10.02 16.59 -12.83
C GLU A 88 -10.16 15.23 -13.52
N ASN A 89 -9.75 14.14 -12.85
CA ASN A 89 -9.63 12.78 -13.35
C ASN A 89 -8.61 12.60 -14.48
N ALA A 90 -7.70 13.56 -14.68
CA ALA A 90 -6.60 13.42 -15.63
C ALA A 90 -5.46 12.60 -15.01
N LEU A 91 -4.73 11.87 -15.87
CA LEU A 91 -3.56 11.11 -15.42
C LEU A 91 -2.34 12.03 -15.38
N THR A 92 -1.89 12.34 -14.17
CA THR A 92 -0.77 13.23 -13.91
C THR A 92 0.43 12.44 -13.38
N GLU A 93 1.62 12.76 -13.88
CA GLU A 93 2.87 12.08 -13.50
C GLU A 93 3.39 12.59 -12.16
N ILE A 94 3.86 11.66 -11.32
CA ILE A 94 4.50 11.95 -10.04
C ILE A 94 5.98 12.16 -10.27
N GLU A 95 6.46 13.35 -9.94
CA GLU A 95 7.87 13.69 -10.00
C GLU A 95 8.61 13.26 -8.72
N PRO A 96 9.93 13.04 -8.77
CA PRO A 96 10.72 12.61 -7.61
C PRO A 96 10.65 13.57 -6.40
N HIS A 97 10.52 14.87 -6.67
CA HIS A 97 10.52 15.93 -5.66
C HIS A 97 9.12 16.29 -5.15
N ASP A 98 8.09 15.66 -5.72
CA ASP A 98 6.74 15.79 -5.19
C ASP A 98 6.61 15.13 -3.84
N SER A 99 5.64 15.58 -3.06
CA SER A 99 5.16 14.90 -1.87
C SER A 99 3.69 14.56 -2.03
N VAL A 100 3.22 13.63 -1.21
CA VAL A 100 1.78 13.32 -1.11
C VAL A 100 0.96 14.59 -0.86
N LYS A 101 1.48 15.52 -0.06
CA LYS A 101 0.79 16.78 0.26
C LYS A 101 0.75 17.75 -0.91
N THR A 102 1.84 17.91 -1.68
CA THR A 102 1.85 18.82 -2.84
C THR A 102 0.94 18.31 -3.94
N LEU A 103 0.85 16.98 -4.10
CA LEU A 103 -0.02 16.32 -5.06
C LEU A 103 -1.48 16.19 -4.59
N GLY A 104 -1.77 16.47 -3.32
CA GLY A 104 -3.11 16.33 -2.75
C GLY A 104 -3.61 14.89 -2.62
N LEU A 105 -2.70 13.90 -2.62
CA LEU A 105 -3.04 12.49 -2.60
C LEU A 105 -3.75 12.10 -1.29
N GLN A 106 -4.71 11.20 -1.42
CA GLN A 106 -5.53 10.69 -0.33
C GLN A 106 -5.11 9.27 0.07
N ASP A 107 -5.54 8.86 1.27
CA ASP A 107 -5.28 7.50 1.73
C ASP A 107 -5.96 6.46 0.83
N GLU A 108 -5.28 5.33 0.65
CA GLU A 108 -5.70 4.20 -0.20
C GLU A 108 -5.79 4.52 -1.71
N GLU A 109 -5.26 5.66 -2.15
CA GLU A 109 -5.27 6.05 -3.56
C GLU A 109 -4.41 5.14 -4.45
N GLU A 110 -4.87 4.94 -5.69
CA GLU A 110 -4.24 4.06 -6.66
C GLU A 110 -3.29 4.84 -7.59
N ILE A 111 -2.04 4.38 -7.61
CA ILE A 111 -0.99 4.89 -8.49
C ILE A 111 -0.77 3.89 -9.62
N VAL A 112 -1.07 4.31 -10.85
CA VAL A 112 -0.86 3.51 -12.05
C VAL A 112 0.61 3.58 -12.44
N VAL A 113 1.27 2.42 -12.47
CA VAL A 113 2.65 2.32 -12.92
C VAL A 113 2.65 1.96 -14.41
N LYS A 114 3.43 2.67 -15.23
CA LYS A 114 3.60 2.37 -16.66
C LYS A 114 5.08 2.27 -17.01
N VAL A 115 5.47 1.18 -17.67
CA VAL A 115 6.82 0.97 -18.16
C VAL A 115 6.88 1.32 -19.65
N SER A 116 7.74 2.25 -20.02
CA SER A 116 8.06 2.53 -21.42
C SER A 116 8.88 1.37 -21.97
N HIS A 117 8.22 0.49 -22.70
CA HIS A 117 8.88 -0.47 -23.55
C HIS A 117 9.32 0.30 -24.80
N LYS A 118 10.57 0.79 -24.82
CA LYS A 118 11.19 1.03 -26.13
C LYS A 118 11.19 -0.31 -26.85
N GLN A 119 10.59 -0.33 -28.05
CA GLN A 119 10.70 -1.41 -29.03
C GLN A 119 12.16 -1.81 -29.25
#